data_AF-A0A2M7WZV7-F1
#
_entry.id   AF-A0A2M7WZV7-F1
#
_cell.length_a   1.000
_cell.length_b   1.000
_cell.length_c   1.000
_cell.angle_alpha   90.00
_cell.angle_beta   90.00
_cell.angle_gamma   90.00
#
_symmetry.space_group_name_H-M   'P 1'
#
loop_
_entity.id
_entity.type
_entity.pdbx_description
1 polymer ?
#
loop_
_entity_poly.entity_id
_entity_poly.type
_entity_poly.pdbx_seq_one_letter_code
_entity_poly.pdbx_strand_id
1 'polypeptide(L)'
;MVLILILQFILTPVISPLCIGIVKKIKAKFQNREGASIFQPYRDIWKLMHKDEVISSDASWVFRCAPFIIFATTIIVGVNIPLFASFPLNGSTGDLLVVVYTLALGTFFLALAGMDTGSAFGGFGSSREVTV
;
A
#
# COMPACT_ATOMS: atom_id res chain seq x y z
N MET A 1 -7.92 -12.55 -22.02
CA MET A 1 -8.64 -11.94 -20.88
C MET A 1 -8.01 -12.32 -19.55
N VAL A 2 -8.04 -13.58 -19.13
CA VAL A 2 -7.45 -14.05 -17.86
C VAL A 2 -5.94 -13.76 -17.76
N LEU A 3 -5.18 -14.00 -18.83
CA LEU A 3 -3.75 -13.69 -18.87
C LEU A 3 -3.44 -12.21 -18.57
N ILE A 4 -4.28 -11.30 -19.09
CA ILE A 4 -4.11 -9.85 -18.90
C ILE A 4 -4.40 -9.47 -17.44
N LEU A 5 -5.41 -10.08 -16.83
CA LEU A 5 -5.73 -9.88 -15.41
C LEU A 5 -4.59 -10.36 -14.50
N ILE A 6 -4.04 -11.54 -14.76
CA ILE A 6 -2.89 -12.08 -14.02
C ILE A 6 -1.68 -11.17 -14.18
N LEU A 7 -1.41 -10.72 -15.41
CA LEU A 7 -0.30 -9.81 -15.69
C LEU A 7 -0.47 -8.48 -14.93
N GLN A 8 -1.67 -7.89 -14.95
CA GLN A 8 -1.97 -6.66 -14.22
C GLN A 8 -1.83 -6.84 -12.70
N PHE A 9 -2.33 -7.95 -12.15
CA PHE A 9 -2.24 -8.28 -10.72
C PHE A 9 -0.78 -8.35 -10.26
N ILE A 10 0.11 -8.92 -11.06
CA ILE A 10 1.53 -9.06 -10.74
C ILE A 10 2.31 -7.76 -11.01
N LEU A 11 2.06 -7.11 -12.15
CA LEU A 11 2.80 -5.92 -12.56
C LEU A 11 2.51 -4.71 -11.68
N THR A 12 1.28 -4.56 -11.17
CA THR A 12 0.89 -3.42 -10.32
C THR A 12 1.78 -3.26 -9.08
N PRO A 13 1.93 -4.26 -8.19
CA PRO A 13 2.80 -4.16 -7.03
C PRO A 13 4.29 -4.09 -7.42
N VAL A 14 4.69 -4.68 -8.55
CA VAL A 14 6.09 -4.63 -9.00
C VAL A 14 6.46 -3.24 -9.51
N ILE A 15 5.57 -2.55 -10.23
CA ILE A 15 5.83 -1.22 -10.83
C ILE A 15 5.68 -0.11 -9.78
N SER A 16 4.83 -0.29 -8.77
CA SER A 16 4.55 0.73 -7.74
C SER A 16 5.81 1.32 -7.07
N PRO A 17 6.79 0.52 -6.59
CA PRO A 17 8.03 1.04 -6.02
C PRO A 17 8.88 1.86 -7.01
N LEU A 18 8.86 1.53 -8.31
CA LEU A 18 9.58 2.30 -9.33
C LEU A 18 9.01 3.71 -9.45
N CYS A 19 7.68 3.84 -9.45
CA CYS A 19 7.00 5.14 -9.49
C CYS A 19 7.40 5.99 -8.28
N ILE A 20 7.46 5.41 -7.08
CA ILE A 20 7.93 6.09 -5.86
C ILE A 20 9.38 6.56 -6.01
N GLY A 21 10.25 5.71 -6.57
CA GLY A 21 11.65 6.04 -6.83
C GLY A 21 11.82 7.22 -7.78
N ILE A 22 11.05 7.23 -8.88
CA ILE A 22 11.02 8.32 -9.86
C ILE A 22 10.56 9.63 -9.18
N VAL A 23 9.44 9.60 -8.46
CA VAL A 23 8.91 10.78 -7.75
C VAL A 23 9.93 11.33 -6.76
N LYS A 24 10.59 10.47 -5.98
CA LYS A 24 11.65 10.88 -5.04
C LYS A 24 12.83 11.53 -5.77
N LYS A 25 13.26 10.97 -6.90
CA LYS A 25 14.36 11.53 -7.71
C LYS A 25 14.00 12.90 -8.28
N ILE A 26 12.79 13.03 -8.81
CA ILE A 26 12.27 14.30 -9.35
C ILE A 26 12.22 15.35 -8.22
N LYS A 27 11.62 15.02 -7.08
CA LYS A 27 11.57 15.92 -5.91
C LYS A 27 12.95 16.37 -5.47
N ALA A 28 13.94 15.46 -5.42
CA ALA A 28 15.31 15.82 -5.08
C ALA A 28 15.94 16.79 -6.09
N LYS A 29 15.74 16.54 -7.39
CA LYS A 29 16.22 17.43 -8.45
C LYS A 29 15.62 18.84 -8.36
N PHE A 30 14.32 18.95 -8.06
CA PHE A 30 13.66 20.24 -7.82
C PHE A 30 14.19 20.96 -6.57
N GLN A 31 14.65 20.21 -5.58
CA GLN A 31 15.31 20.75 -4.38
C GLN A 31 16.81 20.99 -4.56
N ASN A 32 17.33 20.88 -5.79
CA ASN A 32 18.75 20.99 -6.12
C ASN A 32 19.65 20.02 -5.31
N ARG A 33 19.14 18.80 -5.07
CA ARG A 33 19.83 17.69 -4.41
C ARG A 33 19.96 16.52 -5.38
N GLU A 34 21.04 15.77 -5.31
CA GLU A 34 21.20 14.58 -6.16
C GLU A 34 20.12 13.51 -5.87
N GLY A 35 19.81 13.28 -4.59
CA GLY A 35 18.82 12.30 -4.16
C GLY A 35 19.21 10.84 -4.43
N ALA A 36 18.47 9.91 -3.81
CA ALA A 36 18.71 8.48 -3.94
C ALA A 36 18.48 7.96 -5.38
N SER A 37 18.98 6.75 -5.67
CA SER A 37 18.74 6.10 -6.96
C SER A 37 17.26 5.75 -7.17
N ILE A 38 16.82 5.65 -8.43
CA ILE A 38 15.43 5.29 -8.76
C ILE A 38 15.08 3.88 -8.24
N PHE A 39 16.05 2.97 -8.22
CA PHE A 39 15.88 1.60 -7.71
C PHE A 39 16.01 1.47 -6.19
N GLN A 40 16.19 2.58 -5.46
CA GLN A 40 16.31 2.56 -4.00
C GLN A 40 15.14 1.86 -3.30
N PRO A 41 13.86 2.09 -3.68
CA PRO A 41 12.73 1.43 -3.01
C PRO A 41 12.77 -0.10 -3.07
N TYR A 42 13.29 -0.69 -4.15
CA TYR A 42 13.46 -2.15 -4.24
C TYR A 42 14.52 -2.67 -3.29
N ARG A 43 15.63 -1.94 -3.15
CA ARG A 43 16.70 -2.29 -2.20
C ARG A 43 16.21 -2.15 -0.76
N ASP A 44 15.37 -1.15 -0.49
CA ASP A 44 14.77 -0.94 0.83
C ASP A 44 13.81 -2.09 1.17
N ILE A 45 12.94 -2.50 0.24
CA ILE A 45 12.06 -3.68 0.44
C ILE A 45 12.89 -4.93 0.70
N TRP A 46 13.90 -5.20 -0.14
CA TRP A 46 14.79 -6.35 0.05
C TRP A 46 15.45 -6.31 1.43
N LYS A 47 16.00 -5.16 1.82
CA LYS A 47 16.61 -4.97 3.15
C LYS A 47 15.62 -5.21 4.30
N LEU A 48 14.39 -4.71 4.20
CA LEU A 48 13.38 -4.86 5.26
C LEU A 48 12.89 -6.30 5.39
N MET A 49 12.79 -7.05 4.29
CA MET A 49 12.42 -8.47 4.32
C MET A 49 13.50 -9.37 4.93
N HIS A 50 14.74 -8.89 5.04
CA HIS A 50 15.86 -9.60 5.70
C HIS A 50 16.06 -9.19 7.16
N LYS A 51 15.19 -8.32 7.70
CA LYS A 51 15.24 -7.93 9.11
C LYS A 51 14.28 -8.75 9.94
N ASP A 52 14.67 -8.98 11.19
CA ASP A 52 13.80 -9.58 12.19
C ASP A 52 12.64 -8.65 12.54
N GLU A 53 11.48 -9.25 12.80
CA GLU A 53 10.30 -8.54 13.28
C GLU A 53 10.41 -8.25 14.78
N VAL A 54 10.00 -7.04 15.18
CA VAL A 54 9.87 -6.65 16.59
C VAL A 54 8.42 -6.26 16.82
N ILE A 55 7.73 -7.07 17.63
CA ILE A 55 6.30 -6.89 17.94
C ILE A 55 6.18 -6.57 19.43
N SER A 56 5.33 -5.58 19.77
CA SER A 56 5.05 -5.22 21.16
C SER A 56 4.39 -6.39 21.91
N SER A 57 4.66 -6.51 23.20
CA SER A 57 3.97 -7.47 24.07
C SER A 57 2.47 -7.20 24.19
N ASP A 58 2.07 -5.93 24.06
CA ASP A 58 0.68 -5.49 24.19
C ASP A 58 -0.09 -5.57 22.86
N ALA A 59 0.60 -5.86 21.75
CA ALA A 59 -0.04 -5.95 20.44
C ALA A 59 -0.86 -7.23 20.30
N SER A 60 -2.07 -7.09 19.77
CA SER A 60 -2.96 -8.20 19.47
C SER A 60 -2.56 -8.91 18.17
N TRP A 61 -3.29 -9.98 17.86
CA TRP A 61 -3.23 -10.64 16.56
C TRP A 61 -3.59 -9.70 15.40
N VAL A 62 -4.36 -8.65 15.68
CA VAL A 62 -4.78 -7.64 14.70
C VAL A 62 -3.56 -6.95 14.08
N PHE A 63 -2.55 -6.58 14.88
CA PHE A 63 -1.31 -5.99 14.37
C PHE A 63 -0.59 -6.87 13.34
N ARG A 64 -0.64 -8.20 13.51
CA ARG A 64 -0.03 -9.15 12.56
C ARG A 64 -0.84 -9.30 11.27
N CYS A 65 -2.17 -9.26 11.36
CA CYS A 65 -3.04 -9.41 10.19
C CYS A 65 -3.17 -8.13 9.36
N ALA A 66 -3.09 -6.96 9.99
CA ALA A 66 -3.36 -5.68 9.34
C ALA A 66 -2.49 -5.40 8.09
N PRO A 67 -1.15 -5.64 8.10
CA PRO A 67 -0.32 -5.42 6.90
C PRO A 67 -0.77 -6.24 5.69
N PHE A 68 -1.21 -7.49 5.91
CA PHE A 68 -1.72 -8.36 4.85
C PHE A 68 -3.06 -7.88 4.31
N ILE A 69 -3.96 -7.42 5.20
CA ILE A 69 -5.26 -6.89 4.81
C ILE A 69 -5.09 -5.61 3.98
N ILE A 70 -4.26 -4.67 4.44
CA ILE A 70 -3.98 -3.41 3.74
C ILE A 70 -3.36 -3.67 2.36
N PHE A 71 -2.43 -4.63 2.28
CA PHE A 71 -1.84 -5.02 1.00
C PHE A 71 -2.88 -5.63 0.04
N ALA A 72 -3.72 -6.53 0.55
CA ALA A 72 -4.78 -7.17 -0.24
C ALA A 72 -5.80 -6.15 -0.74
N THR A 73 -6.30 -5.25 0.11
CA THR A 73 -7.26 -4.20 -0.29
C THR A 73 -6.65 -3.27 -1.35
N THR A 74 -5.39 -2.89 -1.20
CA THR A 74 -4.67 -2.04 -2.17
C THR A 74 -4.53 -2.74 -3.53
N ILE A 75 -4.22 -4.03 -3.56
CA ILE A 75 -4.14 -4.79 -4.81
C ILE A 75 -5.52 -4.92 -5.47
N ILE A 76 -6.55 -5.26 -4.69
CA ILE A 76 -7.93 -5.38 -5.20
C ILE A 76 -8.33 -4.06 -5.89
N VAL A 77 -8.07 -2.93 -5.25
CA VAL A 77 -8.34 -1.60 -5.84
C VAL A 77 -7.51 -1.37 -7.12
N GLY A 78 -6.21 -1.67 -7.09
CA GLY A 78 -5.33 -1.50 -8.25
C GLY A 78 -5.71 -2.39 -9.46
N VAL A 79 -6.33 -3.54 -9.23
CA VAL A 79 -6.81 -4.43 -10.30
C VAL A 79 -8.14 -3.94 -10.88
N ASN A 80 -9.00 -3.33 -10.07
CA ASN A 80 -10.27 -2.76 -10.54
C ASN A 80 -10.06 -1.53 -11.43
N ILE A 81 -8.97 -0.78 -11.24
CA ILE A 81 -8.61 0.35 -12.10
C ILE A 81 -7.88 -0.19 -13.34
N PRO A 82 -8.37 0.04 -14.57
CA PRO A 82 -7.72 -0.44 -15.79
C PRO A 82 -6.42 0.32 -16.06
N LEU A 83 -5.28 -0.19 -15.56
CA LEU A 83 -3.97 0.43 -15.75
C LEU A 83 -3.31 0.06 -17.10
N PHE A 84 -3.58 -1.16 -17.61
CA PHE A 84 -2.90 -1.71 -18.79
C PHE A 84 -3.85 -2.18 -19.91
N ALA A 85 -5.16 -2.26 -19.65
CA ALA A 85 -6.14 -2.75 -20.62
C ALA A 85 -7.36 -1.83 -20.70
N SER A 86 -7.67 -1.32 -21.89
CA SER A 86 -8.76 -0.36 -22.14
C SER A 86 -10.17 -0.96 -22.16
N PHE A 87 -10.32 -2.26 -21.91
CA PHE A 87 -11.64 -2.92 -21.90
C PHE A 87 -12.18 -2.99 -20.47
N PRO A 88 -13.46 -2.66 -20.24
CA PRO A 88 -14.09 -2.88 -18.94
C PRO A 88 -14.18 -4.40 -18.69
N LEU A 89 -13.19 -4.95 -17.99
CA LEU A 89 -13.08 -6.39 -17.75
C LEU A 89 -14.15 -6.90 -16.76
N ASN A 90 -14.72 -5.99 -15.96
CA ASN A 90 -15.74 -6.28 -14.95
C ASN A 90 -16.90 -5.27 -15.05
N GLY A 91 -17.75 -5.38 -16.08
CA GLY A 91 -18.93 -4.52 -16.23
C GLY A 91 -19.99 -4.63 -15.12
N SER A 92 -19.76 -5.46 -14.08
CA SER A 92 -20.73 -5.67 -13.00
C SER A 92 -20.14 -5.84 -11.58
N THR A 93 -18.84 -6.11 -11.41
CA THR A 93 -18.25 -6.50 -10.10
C THR A 93 -17.32 -5.44 -9.49
N GLY A 94 -16.95 -4.41 -10.26
CA GLY A 94 -15.98 -3.38 -9.87
C GLY A 94 -16.57 -1.97 -9.92
N ASP A 95 -17.76 -1.77 -9.37
CA ASP A 95 -18.38 -0.46 -9.30
C ASP A 95 -17.65 0.45 -8.29
N LEU A 96 -17.82 1.77 -8.42
CA LEU A 96 -17.20 2.80 -7.59
C LEU A 96 -17.39 2.52 -6.08
N LEU A 97 -18.56 2.02 -5.68
CA LEU A 97 -18.83 1.65 -4.28
C LEU A 97 -17.86 0.58 -3.76
N VAL A 98 -17.59 -0.46 -4.54
CA VAL A 98 -16.68 -1.53 -4.14
C VAL A 98 -15.28 -0.97 -3.92
N VAL A 99 -14.82 -0.09 -4.82
CA VAL A 99 -13.51 0.56 -4.69
C VAL A 99 -13.44 1.43 -3.43
N VAL A 100 -14.45 2.28 -3.20
CA VAL A 100 -14.50 3.19 -2.05
C VAL A 100 -14.54 2.41 -0.74
N TYR A 101 -15.41 1.40 -0.60
CA TYR A 101 -15.49 0.59 0.62
C TYR A 101 -14.23 -0.26 0.84
N THR A 102 -13.59 -0.74 -0.22
CA THR A 102 -12.33 -1.50 -0.10
C THR A 102 -11.17 -0.59 0.37
N LEU A 103 -11.10 0.64 -0.12
CA LEU A 103 -10.14 1.64 0.38
C LEU A 103 -10.43 2.01 1.84
N ALA A 104 -11.70 2.24 2.18
CA ALA A 104 -12.11 2.53 3.56
C ALA A 104 -11.79 1.38 4.54
N LEU A 105 -11.89 0.13 4.07
CA LEU A 105 -11.46 -1.03 4.85
C LEU A 105 -9.94 -0.98 5.11
N GLY A 106 -9.15 -0.63 4.10
CA GLY A 106 -7.70 -0.45 4.25
C GLY A 106 -7.33 0.64 5.26
N THR A 107 -7.97 1.81 5.20
CA THR A 107 -7.70 2.91 6.15
C THR A 107 -8.16 2.55 7.56
N PHE A 108 -9.27 1.84 7.71
CA PHE A 108 -9.72 1.32 9.00
C PHE A 108 -8.67 0.40 9.65
N PHE A 109 -8.16 -0.59 8.91
CA PHE A 109 -7.14 -1.50 9.44
C PHE A 109 -5.80 -0.81 9.69
N LEU A 110 -5.45 0.22 8.91
CA LEU A 110 -4.26 1.04 9.15
C LEU A 110 -4.36 1.80 10.48
N ALA A 111 -5.50 2.45 10.73
CA ALA A 111 -5.75 3.16 11.98
C ALA A 111 -5.82 2.18 13.16
N LEU A 112 -6.45 1.02 12.98
CA LEU A 112 -6.56 -0.01 14.00
C LEU A 112 -5.19 -0.58 14.40
N ALA A 113 -4.32 -0.86 13.42
CA ALA A 113 -2.96 -1.34 13.67
C ALA A 113 -2.11 -0.33 14.46
N GLY A 114 -2.32 0.98 14.23
CA GLY A 114 -1.67 2.02 15.03
C GLY A 114 -2.08 1.98 16.51
N MET A 115 -3.39 1.85 16.77
CA MET A 115 -3.93 1.82 18.14
C MET A 115 -3.60 0.52 18.90
N ASP A 116 -3.56 -0.61 18.20
CA ASP A 116 -3.37 -1.94 18.78
C ASP A 116 -2.01 -2.12 19.47
N THR A 117 -1.00 -1.32 19.10
CA THR A 117 0.34 -1.39 19.71
C THR A 117 0.42 -0.86 21.15
N GLY A 118 -0.66 -0.25 21.67
CA GLY A 118 -0.71 0.31 23.03
C GLY A 118 0.17 1.55 23.25
N SER A 119 0.76 2.11 22.18
CA SER A 119 1.65 3.26 22.27
C SER A 119 0.90 4.60 22.16
N ALA A 120 1.37 5.62 22.88
CA ALA A 120 0.79 6.97 22.80
C ALA A 120 0.86 7.55 21.38
N PHE A 121 1.94 7.28 20.64
CA PHE A 121 2.11 7.73 19.26
C PHE A 121 1.15 7.02 18.28
N GLY A 122 0.87 5.75 18.51
CA GLY A 122 -0.09 4.98 17.71
C GLY A 122 -1.48 5.60 17.74
N GLY A 123 -2.00 5.90 18.94
CA GLY A 123 -3.30 6.56 19.11
C GLY A 123 -3.38 7.96 18.49
N PHE A 124 -2.36 8.80 18.68
CA PHE A 124 -2.31 10.12 18.05
C PHE A 124 -2.24 10.05 16.52
N GLY A 125 -1.51 9.09 15.96
CA GLY A 125 -1.43 8.85 14.52
C GLY A 125 -2.79 8.42 13.96
N SER A 126 -3.41 7.42 14.58
CA SER A 126 -4.71 6.90 14.14
C SER A 126 -5.83 7.93 14.20
N SER A 127 -5.85 8.80 15.22
CA SER A 127 -6.84 9.89 15.29
C SER A 127 -6.72 10.85 14.10
N ARG A 128 -5.51 11.12 13.61
CA ARG A 128 -5.28 12.00 12.46
C ARG A 128 -5.71 11.36 11.15
N GLU A 129 -5.39 10.08 10.97
CA GLU A 129 -5.79 9.31 9.77
C GLU A 129 -7.31 9.16 9.66
N VAL A 130 -8.06 9.09 10.76
CA VAL A 130 -9.53 8.96 10.74
C VAL A 130 -10.25 10.31 10.56
N THR A 131 -9.60 11.43 10.91
CA THR A 131 -10.21 12.76 10.81
C THR A 131 -10.18 13.31 9.37
N VAL A 132 -9.19 12.89 8.57
CA VAL A 132 -8.95 13.36 7.20
C VAL A 132 -9.62 12.44 6.19
#